data_AF-A0A2E6H077-F1
#
_entry.id   AF-A0A2E6H077-F1
#
_cell.length_a   1.000
_cell.length_b   1.000
_cell.length_c   1.000
_cell.angle_alpha   90.00
_cell.angle_beta   90.00
_cell.angle_gamma   90.00
#
_symmetry.space_group_name_H-M   'P 1'
#
loop_
_entity.id
_entity.type
_entity.pdbx_description
1 polymer ?
#
loop_
_entity_poly.entity_id
_entity_poly.type
_entity_poly.pdbx_seq_one_letter_code
_entity_poly.pdbx_strand_id
1 'polypeptide(L)' 'MKKTNAAIMLRNEKGQGVLEYVILASLIGIFCLAAVKQFGSVINTRINHMRKTVVEQISTQ' A
#
# COMPACT_ATOMS: atom_id res chain seq x y z
N MET A 1 -35.18 23.64 30.95
CA MET A 1 -34.05 24.36 30.34
C MET A 1 -32.74 23.87 30.96
N LYS A 2 -31.82 23.27 30.21
CA LYS A 2 -30.43 23.75 29.97
C LYS A 2 -29.66 22.67 29.19
N LYS A 3 -29.01 23.12 28.13
CA LYS A 3 -28.54 22.38 26.96
C LYS A 3 -27.40 21.39 27.26
N THR A 4 -27.50 20.19 26.72
CA THR A 4 -26.39 19.26 26.48
C THR A 4 -25.33 19.98 25.66
N ASN A 5 -24.17 20.27 26.24
CA ASN A 5 -23.04 20.87 25.53
C ASN A 5 -22.33 19.80 24.71
N ALA A 6 -22.97 19.34 23.63
CA ALA A 6 -22.33 18.61 22.54
C ALA A 6 -21.58 19.59 21.62
N ALA A 7 -20.83 20.53 22.20
CA ALA A 7 -19.80 21.25 21.49
C ALA A 7 -18.57 20.35 21.47
N ILE A 8 -18.67 19.26 20.69
CA ILE A 8 -17.52 18.45 20.30
C ILE A 8 -16.48 19.44 19.78
N MET A 9 -15.30 19.36 20.36
CA MET A 9 -14.14 20.23 20.17
C MET A 9 -13.78 20.41 18.68
N LEU A 10 -14.48 21.27 17.96
CA LEU A 10 -14.01 21.83 16.69
C LEU A 10 -13.02 22.96 16.98
N ARG A 11 -11.99 22.67 17.77
CA ARG A 11 -10.87 23.58 17.97
C ARG A 11 -9.93 23.31 16.81
N ASN A 12 -9.89 24.25 15.86
CA ASN A 12 -9.00 24.22 14.71
C ASN A 12 -7.56 24.44 15.17
N GLU A 13 -6.92 23.38 15.65
CA GLU A 13 -5.51 23.39 16.04
C GLU A 13 -4.68 23.30 14.76
N LYS A 14 -3.86 24.33 14.46
CA LYS A 14 -3.05 24.47 13.23
C LYS A 14 -2.05 23.31 12.93
N GLY A 15 -2.08 22.21 13.68
CA GLY A 15 -1.30 20.97 13.46
C GLY A 15 -2.13 19.72 13.15
N GLN A 16 -3.47 19.78 13.18
CA GLN A 16 -4.35 18.62 12.96
C GLN A 16 -4.21 18.02 11.54
N GLY A 17 -3.92 18.86 10.54
CA GLY A 17 -3.73 18.40 9.15
C GLY A 17 -2.46 17.58 8.94
N VAL A 18 -1.39 17.81 9.72
CA VAL A 18 -0.15 17.01 9.61
C VAL A 18 -0.37 15.61 10.19
N LEU A 19 -1.11 15.51 11.29
CA LEU A 19 -1.44 14.21 11.89
C LEU A 19 -2.31 13.38 10.94
N GLU A 20 -3.31 13.98 10.32
CA GLU A 20 -4.15 13.32 9.32
C GLU A 20 -3.32 12.86 8.11
N TYR A 21 -2.41 13.71 7.62
CA TYR A 21 -1.52 13.35 6.52
C TYR A 21 -0.61 12.17 6.86
N VAL A 22 -0.03 12.13 8.07
CA VAL A 22 0.82 11.01 8.52
C VAL A 22 0.02 9.72 8.62
N ILE A 23 -1.21 9.78 9.15
CA ILE A 23 -2.09 8.60 9.22
C ILE A 23 -2.42 8.11 7.81
N LEU A 24 -2.83 8.99 6.89
CA LEU A 24 -3.11 8.63 5.51
C LEU A 24 -1.88 8.06 4.79
N ALA A 25 -0.71 8.69 4.96
CA ALA A 25 0.54 8.23 4.37
C ALA A 25 0.96 6.84 4.90
N SER A 26 0.75 6.58 6.20
CA SER A 26 1.04 5.28 6.81
C SER A 26 0.15 4.16 6.26
N LEU A 27 -1.15 4.44 6.07
CA LEU A 27 -2.11 3.50 5.49
C LEU A 27 -1.78 3.18 4.03
N ILE A 28 -1.49 4.23 3.23
CA ILE A 28 -1.06 4.08 1.84
C ILE A 28 0.26 3.31 1.76
N GLY A 29 1.20 3.57 2.66
CA GLY A 29 2.50 2.89 2.71
C GLY A 29 2.37 1.38 2.90
N ILE A 30 1.59 0.95 3.90
CA ILE A 30 1.35 -0.48 4.17
C ILE A 30 0.64 -1.15 2.98
N PHE A 31 -0.36 -0.49 2.40
CA PHE A 31 -1.06 -0.98 1.22
C PHE A 31 -0.12 -1.15 0.02
N CYS A 32 0.73 -0.16 -0.23
CA CYS A 32 1.70 -0.20 -1.32
C CYS A 32 2.71 -1.34 -1.14
N LEU A 33 3.23 -1.54 0.08
CA LEU A 33 4.09 -2.67 0.41
C LEU A 33 3.43 -4.02 0.11
N ALA A 34 2.16 -4.20 0.48
CA ALA A 34 1.43 -5.42 0.18
C ALA A 34 1.26 -5.64 -1.34
N ALA A 35 0.86 -4.60 -2.06
CA ALA A 35 0.66 -4.66 -3.51
C ALA A 35 1.97 -5.00 -4.26
N VAL A 36 3.09 -4.36 -3.88
CA VAL A 36 4.40 -4.60 -4.49
C VAL A 36 4.88 -6.03 -4.24
N LYS A 37 4.64 -6.60 -3.04
CA LYS A 37 5.01 -8.00 -2.74
C LYS A 37 4.25 -8.99 -3.62
N GLN A 38 2.95 -8.79 -3.81
CA GLN A 38 2.14 -9.66 -4.67
C GLN A 38 2.53 -9.51 -6.14
N PHE A 39 2.72 -8.27 -6.60
CA PHE A 39 3.15 -7.99 -7.97
C PHE A 39 4.53 -8.59 -8.28
N GLY A 40 5.50 -8.44 -7.37
CA GLY A 40 6.83 -9.01 -7.52
C GLY A 40 6.82 -10.54 -7.61
N SER A 41 5.96 -11.22 -6.85
CA SER A 41 5.81 -12.68 -6.92
C SER A 41 5.29 -13.14 -8.29
N VAL A 42 4.31 -12.43 -8.86
CA VAL A 42 3.77 -12.72 -10.20
C VAL A 42 4.84 -12.53 -11.27
N ILE A 43 5.59 -11.41 -11.21
CA ILE A 43 6.68 -11.16 -12.15
C ILE A 43 7.74 -12.25 -12.06
N ASN A 44 8.19 -12.60 -10.85
CA ASN A 44 9.23 -13.61 -10.67
C ASN A 44 8.79 -14.98 -11.21
N THR A 45 7.52 -15.33 -11.01
CA THR A 45 6.94 -16.57 -11.56
C THR A 45 6.94 -16.55 -13.09
N ARG A 46 6.51 -15.44 -13.71
CA ARG A 46 6.51 -15.30 -15.17
C ARG A 46 7.92 -15.34 -15.76
N ILE A 47 8.88 -14.65 -15.14
CA ILE A 47 10.28 -14.66 -15.58
C ILE A 47 10.89 -16.05 -15.48
N ASN A 48 10.67 -16.77 -14.37
CA ASN A 48 11.17 -18.14 -14.22
C ASN A 48 10.55 -19.11 -15.23
N HIS A 49 9.26 -18.96 -15.54
CA HIS A 49 8.62 -19.77 -16.57
C HIS A 49 9.23 -19.50 -17.95
N MET A 50 9.40 -18.22 -18.32
CA MET A 50 10.05 -17.84 -19.58
C MET A 50 11.49 -18.36 -19.66
N ARG A 51 12.27 -18.23 -18.57
CA ARG A 51 13.64 -18.74 -18.50
C ARG A 51 13.69 -20.26 -18.72
N LYS A 52 12.80 -21.02 -18.07
CA LYS A 52 12.72 -22.48 -18.25
C LYS A 52 12.42 -22.86 -19.70
N THR A 53 11.42 -22.22 -20.30
CA THR A 53 11.06 -22.48 -21.70
C THR A 53 12.21 -22.15 -22.65
N VAL A 54 12.91 -21.03 -22.46
CA VAL A 54 14.06 -20.66 -23.30
C VAL A 54 15.21 -21.66 -23.14
N VAL A 55 15.52 -22.08 -21.92
CA VAL A 55 16.60 -23.07 -21.67
C VAL A 55 16.26 -24.45 -22.24
N GLU A 56 15.02 -24.91 -22.10
CA GLU A 56 14.56 -26.19 -22.67
C GLU A 56 14.62 -26.19 -24.20
N GLN A 57 14.27 -25.08 -24.84
CA GLN A 57 14.35 -24.92 -26.30
C GLN A 57 15.81 -24.92 -26.80
N ILE A 58 16.75 -24.33 -26.04
CA ILE A 58 18.17 -24.31 -26.40
C ILE A 58 18.85 -25.66 -26.13
N SER A 59 18.44 -26.39 -25.08
CA SER A 59 19.05 -27.68 -24.72
C SER A 59 18.54 -28.87 -25.56
N THR A 60 17.46 -28.69 -26.32
CA THR A 60 16.89 -29.73 -27.21
C THR A 60 17.36 -29.58 -28.66
N GLN A 61 18.19 -28.57 -28.94
CA GLN A 61 18.91 -28.39 -30.21
C GLN A 61 20.34 -28.93 -30.08
#